data_AF-A0AB35VE45-F1
#
_entry.id   AF-A0AB35VE45-F1
#
_cell.length_a   1.000
_cell.length_b   1.000
_cell.length_c   1.000
_cell.angle_alpha   90.00
_cell.angle_beta   90.00
_cell.angle_gamma   90.00
#
_symmetry.space_group_name_H-M   'P 1'
#
loop_
_entity.id
_entity.type
_entity.pdbx_description
1 polymer ?
#
loop_
_entity_poly.entity_id
_entity_poly.type
_entity_poly.pdbx_seq_one_letter_code
_entity_poly.pdbx_strand_id
1 'polypeptide(L)'
;MSLERNTEIELRLLMEAIYLKYSYDFRDYSGASVKRRVNHALRQFDCKTISALQERVLHDPLAFMQLLQFLTIPVSEMFRDPGHFLAIRQEVVPLLKTYPSIKIWIAGCSTGEEVYSMAILLREEGLLDRTIIYATDINPSSLEKAKMGIFSLENIRAYT
;
A
#
# COMPACT_ATOMS: atom_id res chain seq x y z
N MET A 1 -8.90 -27.60 -16.98
CA MET A 1 -9.29 -26.71 -18.09
C MET A 1 -10.56 -25.89 -17.81
N SER A 2 -11.74 -26.49 -17.57
CA SER A 2 -12.98 -25.72 -17.34
C SER A 2 -12.97 -24.84 -16.07
N LEU A 3 -12.51 -25.40 -14.94
CA LEU A 3 -12.52 -24.71 -13.64
C LEU A 3 -11.56 -23.50 -13.57
N GLU A 4 -10.40 -23.59 -14.23
CA GLU A 4 -9.44 -22.48 -14.31
C GLU A 4 -10.00 -21.33 -15.14
N ARG A 5 -10.66 -21.63 -16.26
CA ARG A 5 -11.31 -20.63 -17.09
C ARG A 5 -12.44 -19.90 -16.35
N ASN A 6 -13.24 -20.61 -15.55
CA ASN A 6 -14.26 -19.99 -14.72
C ASN A 6 -13.64 -19.03 -13.69
N THR A 7 -12.57 -19.45 -13.02
CA THR A 7 -11.89 -18.63 -12.02
C THR A 7 -11.35 -17.33 -12.63
N GLU A 8 -10.77 -17.38 -13.83
CA GLU A 8 -10.28 -16.19 -14.53
C GLU A 8 -11.41 -15.22 -14.91
N ILE A 9 -12.54 -15.75 -15.37
CA ILE A 9 -13.72 -14.94 -15.68
C ILE A 9 -14.27 -14.27 -14.42
N GLU A 10 -14.49 -15.03 -13.35
CA GLU A 10 -15.01 -14.50 -12.08
C GLU A 10 -14.06 -13.45 -11.48
N LEU A 11 -12.74 -13.68 -11.56
CA LEU A 11 -11.75 -12.72 -11.08
C LEU A 11 -11.85 -11.39 -11.84
N ARG A 12 -11.95 -11.44 -13.17
CA ARG A 12 -12.10 -10.24 -14.00
C ARG A 12 -13.39 -9.50 -13.69
N LEU A 13 -14.50 -10.22 -13.51
CA LEU A 13 -15.80 -9.63 -13.16
C LEU A 13 -15.77 -8.98 -11.78
N LEU A 14 -15.09 -9.58 -10.80
CA LEU A 14 -14.88 -8.98 -9.49
C LEU A 14 -14.09 -7.67 -9.59
N MET A 15 -12.99 -7.63 -10.36
CA MET A 15 -12.19 -6.41 -10.53
C MET A 15 -12.99 -5.30 -11.22
N GLU A 16 -13.75 -5.63 -12.25
CA GLU A 16 -14.62 -4.67 -12.94
C GLU A 16 -15.73 -4.14 -12.01
N ALA A 17 -16.35 -5.01 -11.22
CA ALA A 17 -17.35 -4.62 -10.22
C ALA A 17 -16.78 -3.66 -9.16
N ILE A 18 -15.55 -3.92 -8.69
CA ILE A 18 -14.84 -3.05 -7.76
C ILE A 18 -14.56 -1.68 -8.39
N TYR A 19 -14.08 -1.65 -9.63
CA TYR A 19 -13.80 -0.41 -10.35
C TYR A 19 -15.09 0.42 -10.54
N LEU A 20 -16.16 -0.20 -11.04
CA LEU A 20 -17.41 0.49 -11.32
C LEU A 20 -18.10 1.03 -10.06
N LYS A 21 -18.02 0.30 -8.94
CA LYS A 21 -18.72 0.67 -7.70
C LYS A 21 -17.90 1.58 -6.79
N TYR A 22 -16.60 1.35 -6.68
CA TYR A 22 -15.74 1.99 -5.68
C TYR A 22 -14.60 2.82 -6.29
N SER A 23 -14.42 2.81 -7.61
CA SER A 23 -13.36 3.55 -8.33
C SER A 23 -11.93 3.14 -7.95
N TYR A 24 -11.77 1.95 -7.36
CA TYR A 24 -10.46 1.32 -7.16
C TYR A 24 -10.13 0.44 -8.36
N ASP A 25 -9.01 0.69 -9.03
CA ASP A 25 -8.61 -0.06 -10.22
C ASP A 25 -7.50 -1.07 -9.92
N PHE A 26 -7.85 -2.36 -10.04
CA PHE A 26 -6.93 -3.48 -9.91
C PHE A 26 -6.76 -4.26 -11.21
N ARG A 27 -7.32 -3.78 -12.33
CA ARG A 27 -7.42 -4.55 -13.58
C ARG A 27 -6.06 -4.77 -14.25
N ASP A 28 -5.11 -3.86 -14.02
CA ASP A 28 -3.74 -3.94 -14.54
C ASP A 28 -2.77 -4.67 -13.58
N TYR A 29 -3.23 -5.13 -12.43
CA TYR A 29 -2.39 -5.90 -11.51
C TYR A 29 -2.13 -7.31 -12.05
N SER A 30 -0.98 -7.88 -11.68
CA SER A 30 -0.64 -9.26 -12.03
C SER A 30 -1.75 -10.24 -11.64
N GLY A 31 -2.36 -10.90 -12.62
CA GLY A 31 -3.47 -11.83 -12.41
C GLY A 31 -3.14 -12.96 -11.42
N ALA A 32 -1.90 -13.46 -11.43
CA ALA A 32 -1.45 -14.47 -10.46
C ALA A 32 -1.43 -13.93 -9.01
N SER A 33 -0.97 -12.68 -8.84
CA SER A 33 -0.92 -12.00 -7.55
C SER A 33 -2.34 -11.75 -7.01
N VAL A 34 -3.23 -11.22 -7.85
CA VAL A 34 -4.63 -10.94 -7.49
C VAL A 34 -5.38 -12.23 -7.19
N LYS A 35 -5.25 -13.27 -8.03
CA LYS A 35 -5.87 -14.58 -7.82
C LYS A 35 -5.48 -15.18 -6.46
N ARG A 36 -4.20 -15.14 -6.10
CA ARG A 36 -3.73 -15.63 -4.80
C ARG A 36 -4.39 -14.90 -3.62
N ARG A 37 -4.51 -13.57 -3.71
CA ARG A 37 -5.12 -12.74 -2.65
C ARG A 37 -6.61 -12.97 -2.54
N VAL A 38 -7.31 -13.01 -3.67
CA VAL A 38 -8.74 -13.29 -3.72
C VAL A 38 -9.04 -14.68 -3.16
N ASN A 39 -8.24 -15.69 -3.51
CA ASN A 39 -8.37 -17.03 -2.93
C ASN A 39 -8.13 -17.06 -1.42
N HIS A 40 -7.22 -16.21 -0.92
CA HIS A 40 -7.03 -16.07 0.53
C HIS A 40 -8.25 -15.41 1.17
N ALA A 41 -8.77 -14.34 0.57
CA ALA A 41 -9.97 -13.65 1.03
C ALA A 41 -11.18 -14.57 1.06
N LEU A 42 -11.41 -15.44 0.06
CA LEU A 42 -12.51 -16.40 0.07
C LEU A 42 -12.61 -17.21 1.37
N ARG A 43 -11.46 -17.64 1.91
CA ARG A 43 -11.41 -18.38 3.18
C ARG A 43 -11.78 -17.53 4.39
N GLN A 44 -11.40 -16.26 4.38
CA GLN A 44 -11.67 -15.32 5.48
C GLN A 44 -13.12 -14.84 5.47
N PHE A 45 -13.71 -14.72 4.28
CA PHE A 45 -15.10 -14.34 4.09
C PHE A 45 -16.08 -15.51 4.16
N ASP A 46 -15.58 -16.75 4.26
CA ASP A 46 -16.37 -17.98 4.15
C ASP A 46 -17.21 -18.06 2.86
N CYS A 47 -16.64 -17.57 1.75
CA CYS A 47 -17.27 -17.59 0.43
C CYS A 47 -16.79 -18.81 -0.38
N LYS A 48 -17.74 -19.57 -0.94
CA LYS A 48 -17.43 -20.77 -1.73
C LYS A 48 -16.87 -20.47 -3.13
N THR A 49 -17.19 -19.31 -3.70
CA THR A 49 -16.80 -18.90 -5.07
C THR A 49 -16.47 -17.41 -5.12
N ILE A 50 -15.75 -16.98 -6.17
CA ILE A 50 -15.45 -15.55 -6.39
C ILE A 50 -16.74 -14.80 -6.70
N SER A 51 -17.71 -15.41 -7.40
CA SER A 51 -19.03 -14.80 -7.60
C SER A 51 -19.78 -14.55 -6.30
N ALA A 52 -19.71 -15.46 -5.31
CA ALA A 52 -20.31 -15.23 -3.99
C ALA A 52 -19.62 -14.08 -3.23
N LEU A 53 -18.30 -13.97 -3.36
CA LEU A 53 -17.56 -12.82 -2.83
C LEU A 53 -17.95 -11.51 -3.54
N GLN A 54 -18.13 -11.56 -4.87
CA GLN A 54 -18.56 -10.40 -5.66
C GLN A 54 -19.94 -9.92 -5.23
N GLU A 55 -20.92 -10.81 -5.06
CA GLU A 55 -22.25 -10.46 -4.52
C GLU A 55 -22.10 -9.73 -3.18
N ARG A 56 -21.34 -10.31 -2.25
CA ARG A 56 -21.12 -9.71 -0.93
C ARG A 56 -20.49 -8.31 -1.04
N VAL A 57 -19.44 -8.15 -1.82
CA VAL A 57 -18.77 -6.86 -2.06
C VAL A 57 -19.70 -5.85 -2.76
N LEU A 58 -20.63 -6.30 -3.60
CA LEU A 58 -21.62 -5.45 -4.27
C LEU A 58 -22.78 -5.03 -3.37
N HIS A 59 -23.05 -5.73 -2.27
CA HIS A 59 -24.17 -5.41 -1.38
C HIS A 59 -23.73 -4.91 0.01
N ASP A 60 -22.48 -5.14 0.40
CA ASP A 60 -21.92 -4.72 1.69
C ASP A 60 -20.61 -3.91 1.48
N PRO A 61 -20.66 -2.57 1.66
CA PRO A 61 -19.46 -1.74 1.59
C PRO A 61 -18.38 -2.10 2.62
N LEU A 62 -18.75 -2.64 3.78
CA LEU A 62 -17.76 -3.08 4.79
C LEU A 62 -17.01 -4.32 4.30
N ALA A 63 -17.68 -5.23 3.59
CA ALA A 63 -17.03 -6.35 2.95
C ALA A 63 -16.00 -5.91 1.91
N PHE A 64 -16.27 -4.85 1.15
CA PHE A 64 -15.26 -4.27 0.25
C PHE A 64 -14.04 -3.74 1.02
N MET A 65 -14.26 -2.97 2.09
CA MET A 65 -13.18 -2.42 2.92
C MET A 65 -12.29 -3.52 3.52
N GLN A 66 -12.89 -4.65 3.90
CA GLN A 66 -12.15 -5.84 4.33
C GLN A 66 -11.39 -6.49 3.18
N LEU A 67 -12.01 -6.64 1.99
CA LEU A 67 -11.36 -7.20 0.81
C LEU A 67 -10.14 -6.37 0.38
N LEU A 68 -10.25 -5.04 0.47
CA LEU A 68 -9.19 -4.10 0.14
C LEU A 68 -7.90 -4.37 0.93
N GLN A 69 -8.01 -4.85 2.18
CA GLN A 69 -6.85 -5.23 3.01
C GLN A 69 -6.08 -6.43 2.43
N PHE A 70 -6.75 -7.33 1.72
CA PHE A 70 -6.09 -8.48 1.08
C PHE A 70 -5.51 -8.13 -0.28
N LEU A 71 -6.17 -7.22 -1.02
CA LEU A 71 -5.75 -6.77 -2.34
C LEU A 71 -4.51 -5.87 -2.26
N THR A 72 -4.38 -5.09 -1.20
CA THR A 72 -3.20 -4.25 -0.92
C THR A 72 -2.16 -5.03 -0.11
N ILE A 73 -0.86 -4.82 -0.34
CA ILE A 73 0.20 -5.40 0.50
C ILE A 73 0.65 -4.32 1.49
N PRO A 74 0.30 -4.40 2.78
CA PRO A 74 0.90 -3.55 3.78
C PRO A 74 2.19 -4.19 4.27
N VAL A 75 3.21 -4.26 3.42
CA VAL A 75 4.57 -4.65 3.83
C VAL A 75 5.49 -3.52 3.43
N SER A 76 5.83 -2.72 4.43
CA SER A 76 6.88 -1.73 4.37
C SER A 76 7.73 -1.88 5.63
N GLU A 77 8.95 -1.38 5.54
CA GLU A 77 9.94 -1.47 6.59
C GLU A 77 10.78 -0.19 6.55
N MET A 78 11.29 0.27 7.70
CA MET A 78 12.08 1.50 7.68
C MET A 78 13.35 1.27 6.89
N PHE A 79 13.71 2.24 6.05
CA PHE A 79 14.90 2.18 5.20
C PHE A 79 14.97 0.92 4.34
N ARG A 80 13.81 0.43 3.87
CA ARG A 80 13.63 -0.80 3.08
C ARG A 80 14.69 -1.07 2.03
N ASP A 81 15.10 -0.03 1.31
CA ASP A 81 16.23 -0.07 0.41
C ASP A 81 17.30 0.92 0.90
N PRO A 82 18.29 0.47 1.68
CA PRO A 82 19.33 1.35 2.20
C PRO A 82 20.13 2.04 1.09
N GLY A 83 20.31 1.38 -0.06
CA GLY A 83 21.00 1.95 -1.22
C GLY A 83 20.22 3.13 -1.81
N HIS A 84 18.89 3.00 -1.91
CA HIS A 84 18.00 4.09 -2.32
C HIS A 84 18.11 5.32 -1.40
N PHE A 85 18.04 5.12 -0.08
CA PHE A 85 18.17 6.21 0.88
C PHE A 85 19.59 6.83 0.90
N LEU A 86 20.62 6.01 0.68
CA LEU A 86 21.99 6.51 0.53
C LEU A 86 22.12 7.40 -0.72
N ALA A 87 21.58 6.98 -1.85
CA ALA A 87 21.56 7.77 -3.08
C ALA A 87 20.81 9.09 -2.89
N ILE A 88 19.65 9.09 -2.22
CA ILE A 88 18.94 10.34 -1.86
C ILE A 88 19.87 11.27 -1.06
N ARG A 89 20.55 10.73 -0.04
CA ARG A 89 21.45 11.54 0.81
C ARG A 89 22.64 12.10 0.03
N GLN A 90 23.22 11.33 -0.88
CA GLN A 90 24.44 11.73 -1.59
C GLN A 90 24.16 12.59 -2.83
N GLU A 91 23.09 12.30 -3.55
CA GLU A 91 22.83 12.90 -4.87
C GLU A 91 21.70 13.94 -4.83
N VAL A 92 20.66 13.73 -4.02
CA VAL A 92 19.45 14.57 -4.04
C VAL A 92 19.52 15.66 -2.96
N VAL A 93 19.93 15.33 -1.74
CA VAL A 93 20.02 16.27 -0.62
C VAL A 93 20.88 17.50 -0.90
N PRO A 94 22.06 17.41 -1.56
CA PRO A 94 22.85 18.60 -1.88
C PRO A 94 22.07 19.61 -2.71
N LEU A 95 21.26 19.13 -3.66
CA LEU A 95 20.38 19.99 -4.46
C LEU A 95 19.24 20.55 -3.62
N LEU A 96 18.60 19.72 -2.78
CA LEU A 96 17.52 20.16 -1.88
C LEU A 96 17.97 21.25 -0.90
N LYS A 97 19.24 21.25 -0.48
CA LYS A 97 19.82 22.30 0.38
C LYS A 97 19.75 23.70 -0.24
N THR A 98 19.73 23.80 -1.57
CA THR A 98 19.66 25.08 -2.30
C THR A 98 18.26 25.70 -2.33
N TYR A 99 17.21 24.92 -2.05
CA TYR A 99 15.83 25.41 -2.09
C TYR A 99 15.36 25.93 -0.72
N PRO A 100 14.61 27.04 -0.68
CA PRO A 100 14.10 27.62 0.57
C PRO A 100 12.97 26.81 1.20
N SER A 101 12.29 25.96 0.43
CA SER A 101 11.21 25.08 0.89
C SER A 101 11.13 23.84 0.01
N ILE A 102 10.79 22.69 0.61
CA ILE A 102 10.77 21.40 -0.09
C ILE A 102 9.37 20.78 0.05
N LYS A 103 8.91 20.11 -1.01
CA LYS A 103 7.71 19.26 -0.97
C LYS A 103 8.07 17.89 -1.50
N ILE A 104 7.81 16.86 -0.70
CA ILE A 104 8.04 15.46 -1.06
C ILE A 104 6.69 14.75 -1.07
N TRP A 105 6.44 13.93 -2.07
CA TRP A 105 5.27 13.07 -2.13
C TRP A 105 5.68 11.61 -2.08
N ILE A 106 5.22 10.90 -1.07
CA ILE A 106 5.36 9.46 -0.89
C ILE A 106 4.04 8.82 -1.30
N ALA A 107 4.03 8.25 -2.50
CA ALA A 107 2.89 7.58 -3.09
C ALA A 107 2.89 6.08 -2.75
N GLY A 108 1.86 5.61 -2.04
CA GLY A 108 1.79 4.24 -1.51
C GLY A 108 2.57 4.10 -0.21
N CYS A 109 2.32 4.98 0.77
CA CYS A 109 3.11 5.04 2.00
C CYS A 109 2.92 3.84 2.95
N SER A 110 1.96 2.94 2.66
CA SER A 110 1.62 1.81 3.52
C SER A 110 1.39 2.29 4.98
N THR A 111 1.97 1.59 5.94
CA THR A 111 1.90 1.84 7.39
C THR A 111 2.87 2.93 7.87
N GLY A 112 3.50 3.66 6.94
CA GLY A 112 4.23 4.90 7.22
C GLY A 112 5.74 4.77 7.35
N GLU A 113 6.30 3.57 7.32
CA GLU A 113 7.72 3.34 7.57
C GLU A 113 8.63 4.18 6.66
N GLU A 114 8.32 4.27 5.36
CA GLU A 114 9.07 5.09 4.40
C GLU A 114 8.95 6.60 4.70
N VAL A 115 7.78 7.05 5.16
CA VAL A 115 7.53 8.44 5.55
C VAL A 115 8.44 8.83 6.71
N TYR A 116 8.51 7.97 7.73
CA TYR A 116 9.36 8.21 8.88
C TYR A 116 10.85 8.08 8.54
N SER A 117 11.24 7.13 7.68
CA SER A 117 12.62 7.03 7.18
C SER A 117 13.06 8.29 6.45
N MET A 118 12.22 8.82 5.55
CA MET A 118 12.49 10.07 4.85
C MET A 118 12.56 11.24 5.85
N ALA A 119 11.63 11.33 6.80
CA ALA A 119 11.65 12.38 7.81
C ALA A 119 12.92 12.33 8.69
N ILE A 120 13.38 11.14 9.08
CA ILE A 120 14.63 10.94 9.82
C ILE A 120 15.81 11.44 8.98
N LEU A 121 15.93 10.98 7.72
CA LEU A 121 17.01 11.40 6.82
C LEU A 121 17.04 12.92 6.66
N LEU A 122 15.89 13.55 6.38
CA LEU A 122 15.80 14.99 6.23
C LEU A 122 16.14 15.75 7.51
N ARG A 123 15.79 15.19 8.68
CA ARG A 123 16.15 15.80 9.97
C ARG A 123 17.65 15.75 10.20
N GLU A 124 18.29 14.63 9.92
CA GLU A 124 19.75 14.49 10.01
C GLU A 124 20.48 15.45 9.07
N GLU A 125 19.88 15.74 7.91
CA GLU A 125 20.43 16.69 6.93
C GLU A 125 20.03 18.15 7.15
N GLY A 126 19.29 18.46 8.23
CA GLY A 126 18.85 19.81 8.57
C GLY A 126 17.80 20.41 7.62
N LEU A 127 17.04 19.56 6.93
CA LEU A 127 16.05 19.95 5.91
C LEU A 127 14.59 19.82 6.36
N LEU A 128 14.32 19.05 7.42
CA LEU A 128 12.96 18.69 7.80
C LEU A 128 12.07 19.92 8.10
N ASP A 129 12.58 20.92 8.82
CA ASP A 129 11.79 22.09 9.29
C ASP A 129 11.17 22.92 8.16
N ARG A 130 11.73 22.83 6.94
CA ARG A 130 11.25 23.53 5.73
C ARG A 130 10.68 22.58 4.68
N THR A 131 10.40 21.33 5.07
CA THR A 131 9.86 20.31 4.17
C THR A 131 8.44 19.95 4.54
N ILE A 132 7.56 19.87 3.54
CA ILE A 132 6.24 19.25 3.66
C ILE A 132 6.29 17.88 3.00
N ILE A 133 5.95 16.83 3.75
CA ILE A 133 5.83 15.47 3.21
C ILE A 133 4.34 15.15 3.04
N TYR A 134 3.92 14.91 1.81
CA TYR A 134 2.63 14.33 1.49
C TYR A 134 2.77 12.82 1.47
N ALA A 135 1.98 12.11 2.27
CA ALA A 135 1.95 10.65 2.29
C ALA A 135 0.53 10.20 1.91
N THR A 136 0.42 9.39 0.86
CA THR A 136 -0.88 8.92 0.36
C THR A 136 -0.87 7.41 0.22
N ASP A 137 -1.99 6.78 0.53
CA ASP A 137 -2.21 5.36 0.31
C ASP A 137 -3.67 5.11 -0.04
N ILE A 138 -3.92 4.06 -0.81
CA ILE A 138 -5.24 3.60 -1.23
C ILE A 138 -5.97 2.94 -0.04
N ASN A 139 -5.22 2.37 0.90
CA ASN A 139 -5.73 1.66 2.06
C ASN A 139 -5.87 2.59 3.28
N PRO A 140 -7.10 2.92 3.70
CA PRO A 140 -7.32 3.81 4.84
C PRO A 140 -6.82 3.25 6.18
N SER A 141 -6.82 1.93 6.34
CA SER A 141 -6.29 1.29 7.56
C SER A 141 -4.77 1.46 7.66
N SER A 142 -4.06 1.44 6.53
CA SER A 142 -2.63 1.71 6.49
C SER A 142 -2.34 3.17 6.82
N LEU A 143 -3.12 4.11 6.27
CA LEU A 143 -3.02 5.53 6.61
C LEU A 143 -3.25 5.81 8.09
N GLU A 144 -4.20 5.13 8.72
CA GLU A 144 -4.46 5.32 10.16
C GLU A 144 -3.24 4.88 11.00
N LYS A 145 -2.65 3.73 10.68
CA LYS A 145 -1.42 3.26 11.33
C LYS A 145 -0.26 4.23 11.09
N ALA A 146 -0.11 4.73 9.86
CA ALA A 146 0.93 5.72 9.52
C ALA A 146 0.77 7.00 10.34
N LYS A 147 -0.47 7.50 10.52
CA LYS A 147 -0.76 8.68 11.34
C LYS A 147 -0.44 8.48 12.81
N MET A 148 -0.69 7.28 13.35
CA MET A 148 -0.36 6.96 14.74
C MET A 148 1.15 7.00 15.00
N GLY A 149 1.97 6.63 14.01
CA GLY A 149 3.42 6.67 14.12
C GLY A 149 4.01 5.71 15.16
N ILE A 150 3.30 4.63 15.47
CA ILE A 150 3.69 3.62 16.46
C ILE A 150 4.26 2.41 15.73
N PHE A 151 5.53 2.10 15.97
CA PHE A 151 6.25 0.97 15.36
C PHE A 151 6.74 0.00 16.44
N SER A 152 6.74 -1.30 16.14
CA SER A 152 7.24 -2.30 17.07
C SER A 152 8.77 -2.21 17.17
N LEU A 153 9.30 -2.36 18.39
CA LEU A 153 10.74 -2.33 18.62
C LEU A 153 11.46 -3.49 17.91
N GLU A 154 10.78 -4.63 17.77
CA GLU A 154 11.30 -5.79 17.04
C GLU A 154 11.57 -5.47 15.58
N ASN A 155 10.64 -4.78 14.91
CA ASN A 155 10.82 -4.35 13.53
C ASN A 155 11.96 -3.35 13.41
N ILE A 156 12.13 -2.44 14.40
CA ILE A 156 13.20 -1.44 14.39
C ILE A 156 14.60 -2.05 14.37
N ARG A 157 14.81 -3.17 15.05
CA ARG A 157 16.13 -3.83 15.14
C ARG A 157 16.61 -4.45 13.83
N ALA A 158 15.71 -4.70 12.89
CA ALA A 158 16.08 -5.16 11.55
C ALA A 158 16.70 -4.03 10.69
N TYR A 159 16.70 -2.78 11.18
CA TYR A 159 17.10 -1.58 10.42
C TYR A 159 18.47 -1.01 10.82
N THR A 160 19.15 -1.62 11.80
CA THR A 160 20.54 -1.34 12.21
C THR A 160 21.46 -2.46 11.78
#